data_AF-A0A4U5U7J2-F1
#
_entry.id   AF-A0A4U5U7J2-F1
#
_cell.length_a   1.000
_cell.length_b   1.000
_cell.length_c   1.000
_cell.angle_alpha   90.00
_cell.angle_beta   90.00
_cell.angle_gamma   90.00
#
_symmetry.space_group_name_H-M   'P 1'
#
loop_
_entity.id
_entity.type
_entity.pdbx_description
1 polymer ?
#
loop_
_entity_poly.entity_id
_entity_poly.type
_entity_poly.pdbx_seq_one_letter_code
_entity_poly.pdbx_strand_id
1 'polypeptide(L)'
;MRLELDSGEHLRVCPQGYTCCTSEMEDKLNQQSKLDFENLVEKSSHNMRTTFVSRHKKFDGHYIFLEDRLIHHQLVTDPSN
;
A
#
# COMPACT_ATOMS: atom_id res chain seq x y z
N MET A 1 -6.26 29.66 24.86
CA MET A 1 -5.54 28.38 25.00
C MET A 1 -4.20 28.71 25.65
N ARG A 2 -4.06 28.45 26.95
CA ARG A 2 -2.85 28.78 27.71
C ARG A 2 -1.95 27.55 27.63
N LEU A 3 -0.85 27.64 26.90
CA LEU A 3 0.15 26.56 26.84
C LEU A 3 1.01 26.70 28.11
N GLU A 4 0.58 26.09 29.20
CA GLU A 4 1.48 25.88 30.34
C GLU A 4 2.41 24.73 29.95
N LEU A 5 3.69 25.05 29.82
CA LEU A 5 4.74 24.09 29.53
C LEU A 5 4.91 23.20 30.77
N ASP A 6 4.73 21.90 30.59
CA ASP A 6 4.96 20.90 31.63
C ASP A 6 6.34 20.25 31.44
N SER A 7 6.93 19.75 32.52
CA SER A 7 8.11 18.89 32.42
C SER A 7 7.66 17.59 31.76
N GLY A 8 8.09 17.33 30.52
CA GLY A 8 7.67 16.16 29.74
C GLY A 8 8.14 14.80 30.25
N GLU A 9 8.60 14.70 31.51
CA GLU A 9 9.06 13.47 32.18
C GLU A 9 8.03 12.33 32.13
N HIS A 10 6.74 12.65 32.01
CA HIS A 10 5.65 11.68 31.87
C HIS A 10 5.48 11.11 30.45
N LEU A 11 6.13 11.70 29.45
CA LEU A 11 5.99 11.29 28.05
C LEU A 11 6.88 10.09 27.72
N ARG A 12 6.43 9.19 26.85
CA ARG A 12 7.13 7.94 26.53
C ARG A 12 7.76 7.93 25.14
N VAL A 13 7.21 8.69 24.20
CA VAL A 13 7.62 8.70 22.79
C VAL A 13 8.29 10.02 22.43
N CYS A 14 7.70 11.13 22.85
CA CYS A 14 8.25 12.46 22.70
C CYS A 14 9.55 12.61 23.53
N PRO A 15 10.51 13.44 23.07
CA PRO A 15 11.71 13.72 23.84
C PRO A 15 11.38 14.35 25.20
N GLN A 16 12.16 13.98 26.22
CA GLN A 16 12.05 14.53 27.56
C GLN A 16 12.48 16.01 27.56
N GLY A 17 11.58 16.90 27.95
CA GLY A 17 11.80 18.36 27.96
C GLY A 17 10.52 19.14 28.20
N TYR A 18 10.61 20.47 28.23
CA TYR A 18 9.41 21.31 28.34
C TYR A 18 8.53 21.13 27.11
N THR A 19 7.28 20.74 27.35
CA THR A 19 6.34 20.32 26.29
C THR A 19 4.94 20.84 26.58
N CYS A 20 4.13 20.98 25.54
CA CYS A 20 2.69 21.22 25.69
C CYS A 20 1.87 19.93 25.66
N CYS A 21 2.50 18.78 25.44
CA CYS A 21 1.81 17.50 25.39
C CYS A 21 1.61 16.93 26.79
N THR A 22 0.37 16.60 27.10
CA THR A 22 0.03 15.73 28.24
C THR A 22 0.16 14.26 27.82
N SER A 23 0.22 13.34 28.79
CA SER A 23 0.23 11.90 28.50
C SER A 23 -0.99 11.47 27.67
N GLU A 24 -2.17 12.02 27.95
CA GLU A 24 -3.38 11.71 27.18
C GLU A 24 -3.28 12.21 25.73
N MET A 25 -2.68 13.39 25.51
CA MET A 25 -2.44 13.89 24.15
C MET A 25 -1.46 13.01 23.41
N GLU A 26 -0.35 12.61 24.06
CA GLU A 26 0.65 11.74 23.46
C GLU A 26 0.10 10.36 23.11
N ASP A 27 -0.65 9.73 24.02
CA ASP A 27 -1.27 8.42 23.77
C ASP A 27 -2.23 8.48 22.57
N LYS A 28 -3.05 9.54 22.47
CA LYS A 28 -3.94 9.76 21.31
C LYS A 28 -3.17 9.98 20.02
N LEU A 29 -2.16 10.84 20.02
CA LEU A 29 -1.34 11.12 18.84
C LEU A 29 -0.55 9.89 18.38
N ASN A 30 -0.07 9.08 19.33
CA ASN A 30 0.62 7.83 19.04
C ASN A 30 -0.33 6.81 18.38
N GLN A 31 -1.54 6.65 18.93
CA GLN A 31 -2.54 5.76 18.32
C GLN A 31 -2.98 6.25 16.93
N GLN A 32 -3.18 7.56 16.77
CA GLN A 32 -3.58 8.16 15.50
C GLN A 32 -2.48 7.99 14.44
N SER A 33 -1.24 8.34 14.76
CA SER A 33 -0.11 8.20 13.83
C SER A 33 0.14 6.75 13.41
N LYS A 34 -0.04 5.79 14.32
CA LYS A 34 0.01 4.37 14.01
C LYS A 34 -1.04 3.97 12.98
N LEU A 35 -2.31 4.31 13.22
CA LEU A 35 -3.41 3.99 12.31
C LEU A 35 -3.22 4.66 10.94
N ASP A 36 -2.80 5.93 10.92
CA ASP A 36 -2.54 6.65 9.68
C ASP A 36 -1.42 5.99 8.86
N PHE A 37 -0.34 5.59 9.53
CA PHE A 37 0.75 4.87 8.89
C PHE A 37 0.31 3.51 8.33
N GLU A 38 -0.41 2.71 9.12
CA GLU A 38 -0.93 1.41 8.69
C GLU A 38 -1.85 1.56 7.46
N ASN A 39 -2.75 2.54 7.47
CA ASN A 39 -3.64 2.84 6.34
C ASN A 39 -2.87 3.28 5.09
N LEU A 40 -1.82 4.10 5.24
CA LEU A 40 -0.98 4.53 4.12
C LEU A 40 -0.24 3.34 3.49
N VAL A 41 0.33 2.46 4.32
CA VAL A 41 1.02 1.25 3.87
C VAL A 41 0.06 0.30 3.17
N GLU A 42 -1.13 0.07 3.74
CA GLU A 42 -2.16 -0.77 3.13
C GLU A 42 -2.59 -0.23 1.77
N LYS A 43 -2.92 1.07 1.69
CA LYS A 43 -3.36 1.70 0.44
C LYS A 43 -2.28 1.63 -0.64
N SER A 44 -1.02 1.91 -0.29
CA SER A 44 0.11 1.81 -1.22
C SER A 44 0.29 0.37 -1.72
N SER A 45 0.27 -0.60 -0.80
CA SER A 45 0.40 -2.03 -1.11
C SER A 45 -0.74 -2.53 -2.00
N HIS A 46 -1.97 -2.11 -1.71
CA HIS A 46 -3.15 -2.44 -2.50
C HIS A 46 -3.07 -1.86 -3.91
N ASN A 47 -2.63 -0.60 -4.06
CA ASN A 47 -2.43 0.02 -5.37
C ASN A 47 -1.40 -0.75 -6.19
N MET A 48 -0.23 -1.03 -5.61
CA MET A 48 0.82 -1.81 -6.27
C MET A 48 0.30 -3.19 -6.70
N ARG A 49 -0.32 -3.93 -5.78
CA ARG A 49 -0.91 -5.25 -6.06
C ARG A 49 -1.92 -5.19 -7.20
N THR A 50 -2.85 -4.24 -7.15
CA THR A 50 -3.88 -4.07 -8.19
C THR A 50 -3.26 -3.79 -9.55
N THR A 51 -2.22 -2.95 -9.58
CA THR A 51 -1.49 -2.61 -10.80
C THR A 51 -0.78 -3.84 -11.37
N PHE A 52 -0.05 -4.60 -10.54
CA PHE A 52 0.63 -5.81 -10.97
C PHE A 52 -0.34 -6.86 -11.47
N VAL A 53 -1.41 -7.14 -10.73
CA VAL A 53 -2.44 -8.11 -11.14
C VAL A 53 -3.11 -7.70 -12.45
N SER A 54 -3.45 -6.42 -12.62
CA SER A 54 -4.05 -5.91 -13.86
C SER A 54 -3.10 -6.07 -15.06
N ARG A 55 -1.83 -5.70 -14.89
CA ARG A 55 -0.83 -5.80 -15.97
C ARG A 55 -0.51 -7.25 -16.31
N HIS A 56 -0.40 -8.12 -15.31
CA HIS A 56 -0.18 -9.55 -15.48
C HIS A 56 -1.33 -10.19 -16.27
N LYS A 57 -2.59 -9.95 -15.87
CA LYS A 57 -3.76 -10.47 -16.59
C LYS A 57 -3.80 -10.04 -18.06
N LYS A 58 -3.42 -8.80 -18.35
CA LYS A 58 -3.32 -8.32 -19.73
C LYS A 58 -2.24 -9.08 -20.50
N PHE A 59 -1.07 -9.25 -19.90
CA PHE A 59 0.03 -9.98 -20.51
C PHE A 59 -0.35 -11.45 -20.79
N ASP A 60 -0.90 -12.16 -19.82
CA ASP A 60 -1.37 -13.54 -20.00
C ASP A 60 -2.42 -13.64 -21.11
N GLY A 61 -3.40 -12.73 -21.11
CA GLY A 61 -4.42 -12.70 -22.16
C GLY A 61 -3.84 -12.48 -23.55
N HIS A 62 -2.82 -11.63 -23.68
CA HIS A 62 -2.11 -11.46 -24.95
C HIS A 62 -1.34 -12.71 -25.36
N TYR A 63 -0.67 -13.37 -24.41
CA TYR A 63 0.05 -14.61 -24.68
C TYR A 63 -0.89 -15.71 -25.19
N ILE A 64 -2.00 -15.96 -24.49
CA ILE A 64 -3.02 -16.94 -24.87
C ILE A 64 -3.60 -16.61 -26.25
N PHE A 65 -3.97 -15.35 -26.49
CA PHE A 65 -4.49 -14.93 -27.80
C PHE A 65 -3.52 -15.19 -28.95
N LEU A 66 -2.22 -14.93 -28.73
CA LEU A 66 -1.19 -15.19 -29.74
C LEU A 66 -1.03 -16.69 -29.98
N GLU A 67 -1.03 -17.49 -28.92
CA GLU A 67 -0.96 -18.95 -29.01
C GLU A 67 -2.14 -19.53 -29.80
N ASP A 68 -3.37 -19.15 -29.47
CA ASP A 68 -4.58 -19.57 -30.20
C ASP A 68 -4.51 -19.21 -31.69
N ARG A 69 -4.03 -17.99 -32.00
CA ARG A 69 -3.91 -17.52 -33.37
C ARG A 69 -2.84 -18.28 -34.15
N LEU A 70 -1.74 -18.65 -33.51
CA LEU A 70 -0.69 -19.47 -34.11
C LEU A 70 -1.19 -20.89 -34.38
N ILE A 71 -1.90 -21.51 -33.44
CA ILE A 71 -2.52 -22.82 -33.61
C ILE A 71 -3.52 -22.78 -34.78
N HIS A 72 -4.41 -21.79 -34.80
CA HIS A 72 -5.37 -21.63 -35.89
C HIS A 72 -4.68 -21.43 -37.24
N HIS A 73 -3.64 -20.60 -37.31
CA HIS A 73 -2.87 -20.42 -38.54
C HIS A 73 -2.26 -21.75 -39.00
N GLN A 74 -1.62 -22.51 -38.11
CA GLN A 74 -1.03 -23.81 -38.42
C GLN A 74 -2.07 -24.76 -39.02
N LEU A 75 -3.25 -24.87 -38.40
CA LEU A 75 -4.33 -25.75 -38.86
C LEU A 75 -4.87 -25.38 -40.26
N VAL A 76 -4.87 -24.09 -40.61
CA VAL A 76 -5.34 -23.62 -41.92
C VAL A 76 -4.25 -23.73 -42.99
N THR A 77 -2.98 -23.59 -42.61
CA THR A 77 -1.86 -23.64 -43.55
C THR A 77 -1.27 -25.03 -43.77
N ASP A 78 -1.65 -26.03 -42.98
CA ASP A 78 -1.23 -27.40 -43.19
C ASP A 78 -1.93 -27.99 -44.42
N PRO A 79 -1.22 -28.35 -45.51
CA PRO A 79 -1.83 -28.93 -46.71
C PRO A 79 -2.27 -30.39 -46.52
N SER A 80 -2.17 -30.90 -45.28
CA SER A 80 -2.38 -32.29 -44.89
C SER A 80 -3.79 -32.59 -44.35
N ASN A 81 -4.67 -31.58 -44.24
CA ASN A 81 -6.05 -31.70 -43.75
C ASN A 81 -7.09 -31.58 -44.88
#